data_AF-A0A2M8Q8E9-F1
#
_entry.id   AF-A0A2M8Q8E9-F1
#
_cell.length_a   1.000
_cell.length_b   1.000
_cell.length_c   1.000
_cell.angle_alpha   90.00
_cell.angle_beta   90.00
_cell.angle_gamma   90.00
#
_symmetry.space_group_name_H-M   'P 1'
#
loop_
_entity.id
_entity.type
_entity.pdbx_description
1 polymer ?
#
loop_
_entity_poly.entity_id
_entity_poly.type
_entity_poly.pdbx_seq_one_letter_code
_entity_poly.pdbx_strand_id
1 'polypeptide(L)'
;MTPERVRELTGWPPEVPDALLLAHLATATRSVHVLTPARSGPDYEEAIAWEAAATAAPMLHTFALSGAGKVGRLEGSVEWRFLSPEEADAFAGHCRAMRDAALARLNGASLAAAGLMLYAV
;
A
#
# COMPACT_ATOMS: atom_id res chain seq x y z
N MET A 1 -6.42 -4.40 -9.07
CA MET A 1 -5.28 -4.20 -8.15
C MET A 1 -4.74 -5.56 -7.73
N THR A 2 -3.42 -5.77 -7.81
CA THR A 2 -2.79 -7.08 -7.56
C THR A 2 -1.78 -7.02 -6.42
N PRO A 3 -1.49 -8.16 -5.76
CA PRO A 3 -0.40 -8.27 -4.79
C PRO A 3 0.97 -7.83 -5.31
N GLU A 4 1.28 -8.12 -6.58
CA GLU A 4 2.54 -7.73 -7.23
C GLU A 4 2.74 -6.22 -7.19
N ARG A 5 1.68 -5.44 -7.44
CA ARG A 5 1.76 -3.98 -7.41
C ARG A 5 2.13 -3.44 -6.02
N VAL A 6 1.62 -4.08 -4.97
CA VAL A 6 1.98 -3.72 -3.58
C VAL A 6 3.46 -4.01 -3.33
N ARG A 7 3.96 -5.16 -3.79
CA ARG A 7 5.39 -5.52 -3.67
C ARG A 7 6.30 -4.57 -4.43
N GLU A 8 5.96 -4.22 -5.68
CA GLU A 8 6.71 -3.26 -6.48
C GLU A 8 6.89 -1.91 -5.77
N LEU A 9 5.82 -1.41 -5.16
CA LEU A 9 5.84 -0.12 -4.46
C LEU A 9 6.63 -0.17 -3.15
N THR A 10 6.52 -1.27 -2.41
CA THR A 10 7.12 -1.42 -1.07
C THR A 10 8.52 -2.03 -1.09
N GLY A 11 8.94 -2.63 -2.20
CA GLY A 11 10.12 -3.48 -2.27
C GLY A 11 9.98 -4.79 -1.50
N TRP A 12 8.75 -5.21 -1.16
CA TRP A 12 8.53 -6.47 -0.45
C TRP A 12 8.86 -7.68 -1.32
N PRO A 13 9.45 -8.73 -0.70
CA PRO A 13 9.92 -9.88 -1.44
C PRO A 13 8.74 -10.79 -1.84
N PRO A 14 8.91 -11.67 -2.85
CA PRO A 14 7.84 -12.52 -3.36
C PRO A 14 7.27 -13.50 -2.31
N GLU A 15 8.02 -13.81 -1.24
CA GLU A 15 7.62 -14.69 -0.15
C GLU A 15 6.49 -14.11 0.72
N VAL A 16 6.23 -12.79 0.64
CA VAL A 16 5.05 -12.20 1.28
C VAL A 16 3.79 -12.87 0.72
N PRO A 17 2.90 -13.47 1.53
CA PRO A 17 1.79 -14.26 0.99
C PRO A 17 0.77 -13.42 0.19
N ASP A 18 0.42 -13.88 -1.02
CA ASP A 18 -0.63 -13.26 -1.84
C ASP A 18 -1.96 -13.15 -1.10
N ALA A 19 -2.34 -14.20 -0.38
CA ALA A 19 -3.60 -14.24 0.37
C ALA A 19 -3.69 -13.12 1.42
N LEU A 20 -2.56 -12.78 2.07
CA LEU A 20 -2.49 -11.67 3.01
C LEU A 20 -2.70 -10.35 2.27
N LEU A 21 -1.95 -10.12 1.19
CA LEU A 21 -2.05 -8.89 0.40
C LEU A 21 -3.45 -8.70 -0.20
N LEU A 22 -4.08 -9.76 -0.72
CA LEU A 22 -5.44 -9.72 -1.25
C LEU A 22 -6.48 -9.32 -0.19
N ALA A 23 -6.36 -9.85 1.03
CA ALA A 23 -7.26 -9.48 2.12
C ALA A 23 -7.15 -8.00 2.50
N HIS A 24 -5.92 -7.49 2.54
CA HIS A 24 -5.65 -6.07 2.82
C HIS A 24 -6.05 -5.16 1.65
N LEU A 25 -5.87 -5.59 0.41
CA LEU A 25 -6.32 -4.87 -0.79
C LEU A 25 -7.83 -4.65 -0.81
N ALA A 26 -8.63 -5.64 -0.41
CA ALA A 26 -10.08 -5.49 -0.34
C ALA A 26 -10.49 -4.42 0.69
N THR A 27 -9.81 -4.39 1.84
CA THR A 27 -10.06 -3.41 2.92
C THR A 27 -9.56 -2.01 2.55
N ALA A 28 -8.38 -1.93 1.93
CA ALA A 28 -7.79 -0.70 1.43
C ALA A 28 -8.67 -0.05 0.36
N THR A 29 -9.20 -0.84 -0.58
CA THR A 29 -10.13 -0.37 -1.62
C THR A 29 -11.33 0.32 -1.00
N ARG A 30 -12.00 -0.31 -0.02
CA ARG A 30 -13.13 0.30 0.69
C ARG A 30 -12.74 1.58 1.42
N SER A 31 -11.56 1.62 2.03
CA SER A 31 -11.09 2.80 2.76
C SER A 31 -10.83 3.97 1.82
N VAL A 32 -10.15 3.73 0.69
CA VAL A 32 -9.88 4.76 -0.33
C VAL A 32 -11.17 5.26 -0.98
N HIS A 33 -12.16 4.39 -1.21
CA HIS A 33 -13.47 4.80 -1.77
C HIS A 33 -14.16 5.89 -0.93
N VAL A 34 -13.92 5.91 0.39
CA VAL A 34 -14.50 6.91 1.30
C VAL A 34 -13.74 8.25 1.23
N LEU A 35 -12.46 8.23 0.87
CA LEU A 35 -11.58 9.40 0.92
C LEU A 35 -11.56 10.24 -0.37
N THR A 36 -12.09 9.71 -1.47
CA THR A 36 -12.18 10.42 -2.76
C THR A 36 -13.44 9.98 -3.49
N PRO A 37 -14.06 10.80 -4.36
CA PRO A 37 -15.09 10.37 -5.29
C PRO A 37 -14.51 9.72 -6.56
N ALA A 38 -13.23 9.93 -6.87
CA ALA A 38 -12.57 9.31 -8.02
C ALA A 38 -12.48 7.79 -7.84
N ARG A 39 -12.66 7.03 -8.93
CA ARG A 39 -12.76 5.56 -8.90
C ARG A 39 -11.79 4.85 -9.84
N SER A 40 -10.92 5.60 -10.50
CA SER A 40 -10.00 5.08 -11.51
C SER A 40 -8.78 5.98 -11.66
N GLY A 41 -7.75 5.45 -12.32
CA GLY A 41 -6.52 6.16 -12.64
C GLY A 41 -5.31 5.67 -11.82
N PRO A 42 -4.09 6.04 -12.25
CA PRO A 42 -2.86 5.56 -11.64
C PRO A 42 -2.71 5.99 -10.18
N ASP A 43 -3.04 7.25 -9.84
CA ASP A 43 -2.97 7.71 -8.44
C ASP A 43 -4.02 7.06 -7.53
N TYR A 44 -5.17 6.68 -8.10
CA TYR A 44 -6.20 5.93 -7.37
C TYR A 44 -5.73 4.52 -7.04
N GLU A 45 -5.16 3.84 -8.03
CA GLU A 45 -4.55 2.53 -7.87
C GLU A 45 -3.38 2.59 -6.87
N GLU A 46 -2.50 3.57 -7.00
CA GLU A 46 -1.38 3.80 -6.09
C GLU A 46 -1.85 4.03 -4.65
N ALA A 47 -2.89 4.84 -4.42
CA ALA A 47 -3.46 5.05 -3.10
C ALA A 47 -3.97 3.75 -2.46
N ILE A 48 -4.63 2.88 -3.22
CA ILE A 48 -5.11 1.57 -2.73
C ILE A 48 -3.93 0.68 -2.35
N ALA A 49 -2.90 0.63 -3.19
CA ALA A 49 -1.73 -0.20 -2.93
C ALA A 49 -0.96 0.25 -1.68
N TRP A 50 -0.79 1.56 -1.48
CA TRP A 50 -0.17 2.11 -0.26
C TRP A 50 -1.01 1.87 1.00
N GLU A 51 -2.34 1.98 0.93
CA GLU A 51 -3.19 1.66 2.09
C GLU A 51 -3.16 0.16 2.42
N ALA A 52 -3.10 -0.71 1.40
CA ALA A 52 -2.94 -2.14 1.63
C ALA A 52 -1.60 -2.46 2.29
N ALA A 53 -0.51 -1.81 1.86
CA ALA A 53 0.80 -1.93 2.51
C ALA A 53 0.75 -1.46 3.97
N ALA A 54 0.14 -0.29 4.23
CA ALA A 54 0.03 0.27 5.58
C ALA A 54 -0.70 -0.67 6.55
N THR A 55 -1.74 -1.35 6.08
CA THR A 55 -2.52 -2.27 6.92
C THR A 55 -1.91 -3.66 7.03
N ALA A 56 -1.14 -4.10 6.02
CA ALA A 56 -0.45 -5.39 6.04
C ALA A 56 0.84 -5.37 6.86
N ALA A 57 1.53 -4.23 6.97
CA ALA A 57 2.84 -4.14 7.64
C ALA A 57 2.86 -4.65 9.10
N PRO A 58 1.89 -4.32 9.97
CA PRO A 58 1.83 -4.88 11.33
C PRO A 58 1.59 -6.40 11.37
N MET A 59 0.87 -6.92 10.37
CA MET A 59 0.59 -8.36 10.25
C MET A 59 1.81 -9.13 9.76
N LEU A 60 2.59 -8.55 8.85
CA LEU A 60 3.84 -9.12 8.38
C LEU A 60 4.87 -9.22 9.50
N HIS A 61 4.94 -8.23 10.38
CA HIS A 61 5.73 -8.33 11.62
C HIS A 61 5.32 -9.54 12.47
N THR A 62 4.02 -9.80 12.60
CA THR A 62 3.51 -10.93 13.40
C THR A 62 3.73 -12.28 12.70
N PHE A 63 3.55 -12.36 11.38
CA PHE A 63 3.77 -13.56 10.58
C PHE A 63 5.24 -14.03 10.62
N ALA A 64 6.15 -13.06 10.54
CA ALA A 64 7.56 -13.21 10.78
C ALA A 64 7.89 -13.90 12.13
N LEU A 65 7.15 -13.54 13.18
CA LEU A 65 7.34 -14.06 14.53
C LEU A 65 6.70 -15.44 14.76
N SER A 66 5.68 -15.84 13.98
CA SER A 66 4.81 -16.99 14.29
C SER A 66 5.17 -18.33 13.64
N GLY A 67 6.13 -18.44 12.70
CA GLY A 67 6.52 -19.79 12.26
C GLY A 67 7.32 -20.02 10.98
N ALA A 68 7.62 -19.02 10.14
CA ALA A 68 8.34 -19.28 8.87
C ALA A 68 9.80 -18.77 8.83
N GLY A 69 10.24 -17.98 9.81
CA GLY A 69 11.53 -17.27 9.76
C GLY A 69 12.50 -17.59 10.90
N LYS A 70 12.47 -18.80 11.45
CA LYS A 70 13.34 -19.21 12.56
C LYS A 70 14.45 -20.16 12.14
N VAL A 71 15.10 -20.01 10.99
CA VAL A 71 16.47 -20.52 10.77
C VAL A 71 17.16 -19.69 9.69
N GLY A 72 18.37 -19.22 9.96
CA GLY A 72 19.18 -18.50 8.99
C GLY A 72 19.49 -19.34 7.74
N ARG A 73 19.11 -18.82 6.58
CA ARG A 73 19.78 -18.88 5.27
C ARG A 73 18.77 -18.41 4.23
N LEU A 74 18.80 -17.12 3.92
CA LEU A 74 18.51 -16.66 2.57
C LEU A 74 19.88 -16.63 1.87
N GLU A 75 20.34 -17.78 1.38
CA GLU A 75 21.43 -17.78 0.41
C GLU A 75 20.91 -17.05 -0.84
N GLY A 76 21.33 -15.80 -0.98
CA GLY A 76 21.07 -14.98 -2.17
C GLY A 76 19.86 -14.07 -2.06
N SER A 77 20.00 -12.95 -1.33
CA SER A 77 19.98 -11.58 -1.91
C SER A 77 19.19 -10.50 -1.17
N VAL A 78 18.37 -10.79 -0.15
CA VAL A 78 17.86 -9.74 0.76
C VAL A 78 17.66 -10.31 2.16
N GLU A 79 18.47 -9.92 3.14
CA GLU A 79 18.17 -10.18 4.55
C GLU A 79 16.94 -9.36 4.96
N TRP A 80 15.75 -9.96 4.90
CA TRP A 80 14.55 -9.31 5.42
C TRP A 80 14.62 -9.36 6.95
N ARG A 81 15.18 -8.30 7.55
CA ARG A 81 15.19 -8.13 8.99
C ARG A 81 13.75 -7.86 9.45
N PHE A 82 13.34 -8.60 10.46
CA PHE A 82 12.08 -8.33 11.15
C PHE A 82 12.08 -6.91 11.69
N LEU A 83 11.13 -6.09 11.23
CA LEU A 83 10.86 -4.78 11.83
C LEU A 83 10.48 -4.98 13.30
N SER A 84 10.88 -4.10 14.21
CA SER A 84 10.26 -3.99 15.53
C SER A 84 8.81 -3.50 15.40
N PRO A 85 7.96 -3.60 16.44
CA PRO A 85 6.63 -2.98 16.40
C PRO A 85 6.69 -1.48 16.05
N GLU A 86 7.64 -0.75 16.62
CA GLU A 86 7.84 0.68 16.33
C GLU A 86 8.26 0.93 14.87
N GLU A 87 9.14 0.09 14.32
CA GLU A 87 9.55 0.18 12.92
C GLU A 87 8.40 -0.19 11.97
N ALA A 88 7.56 -1.16 12.33
CA ALA A 88 6.37 -1.54 11.57
C ALA A 88 5.32 -0.42 11.58
N ASP A 89 5.11 0.24 12.71
CA ASP A 89 4.22 1.39 12.84
C ASP A 89 4.76 2.60 12.05
N ALA A 90 6.07 2.87 12.12
CA ALA A 90 6.71 3.93 11.35
C ALA A 90 6.57 3.67 9.84
N PHE A 91 6.76 2.43 9.39
CA PHE A 91 6.57 2.04 8.00
C PHE A 91 5.09 2.19 7.58
N ALA A 92 4.14 1.74 8.41
CA ALA A 92 2.73 1.94 8.14
C ALA A 92 2.37 3.43 8.03
N GLY A 93 2.94 4.28 8.89
CA GLY A 93 2.81 5.73 8.83
C GLY A 93 3.35 6.31 7.51
N HIS A 94 4.54 5.86 7.08
CA HIS A 94 5.10 6.24 5.78
C HIS A 94 4.17 5.86 4.62
N CYS A 95 3.66 4.62 4.59
CA CYS A 95 2.72 4.19 3.55
C CYS A 95 1.44 5.03 3.54
N ARG A 96 0.89 5.40 4.70
CA ARG A 96 -0.27 6.31 4.77
C ARG A 96 0.05 7.69 4.22
N ALA A 97 1.23 8.23 4.47
CA ALA A 97 1.67 9.50 3.89
C ALA A 97 1.76 9.42 2.35
N MET A 98 2.26 8.30 1.81
CA MET A 98 2.32 8.06 0.37
C MET A 98 0.92 7.93 -0.27
N ARG A 99 0.00 7.23 0.40
CA ARG A 99 -1.42 7.20 0.02
C ARG A 99 -2.00 8.61 -0.04
N ASP A 100 -1.77 9.44 0.99
CA ASP A 100 -2.32 10.79 1.06
C ASP A 100 -1.75 11.69 -0.04
N ALA A 101 -0.47 11.53 -0.36
CA ALA A 101 0.14 12.21 -1.50
C ALA A 101 -0.50 11.82 -2.84
N ALA A 102 -0.79 10.53 -3.06
CA ALA A 102 -1.48 10.07 -4.26
C ALA A 102 -2.92 10.61 -4.32
N LEU A 103 -3.65 10.60 -3.21
CA LEU A 103 -4.99 11.18 -3.14
C LEU A 103 -5.00 12.69 -3.40
N ALA A 104 -4.00 13.41 -2.91
CA ALA A 104 -3.86 14.84 -3.18
C ALA A 104 -3.66 15.12 -4.68
N ARG A 105 -2.82 14.33 -5.37
CA ARG A 105 -2.63 14.44 -6.83
C ARG A 105 -3.92 14.11 -7.58
N LEU A 106 -4.58 13.02 -7.20
CA LEU A 106 -5.83 12.56 -7.81
C LEU A 106 -6.95 13.61 -7.69
N ASN A 107 -7.17 14.13 -6.49
CA ASN A 107 -8.19 15.14 -6.23
C ASN A 107 -7.84 16.49 -6.87
N GLY A 108 -6.56 16.87 -6.88
CA GLY A 108 -6.08 18.07 -7.57
C GLY A 108 -6.32 18.00 -9.09
N ALA A 109 -6.03 16.87 -9.72
CA ALA A 109 -6.31 16.64 -11.14
C ALA A 109 -7.82 16.65 -11.43
N SER A 110 -8.64 16.06 -10.55
CA SER A 110 -10.10 16.04 -10.70
C SER A 110 -10.71 17.44 -10.64
N LEU A 111 -10.25 18.30 -9.72
CA LEU A 111 -10.71 19.68 -9.60
C LEU A 111 -10.31 20.54 -10.81
N ALA A 112 -9.08 20.37 -11.33
CA ALA A 112 -8.64 21.07 -12.53
C ALA A 112 -9.50 20.72 -13.76
N ALA A 113 -9.84 19.44 -13.93
CA ALA A 113 -10.72 18.99 -15.01
C ALA A 113 -12.15 19.56 -14.89
N ALA A 114 -12.71 19.62 -13.67
CA ALA A 114 -14.02 20.21 -13.43
C ALA A 114 -14.03 21.72 -13.69
N GLY A 115 -12.97 22.43 -13.28
CA GLY A 115 -12.79 23.85 -13.56
C GLY A 115 -12.71 24.13 -15.07
N LEU A 116 -11.94 23.35 -15.82
CA LEU A 116 -11.85 23.46 -17.28
C LEU A 116 -13.19 23.25 -17.99
N MET A 117 -14.04 22.32 -17.50
CA MET A 117 -15.38 22.14 -18.05
C MET A 117 -16.30 23.35 -17.81
N LEU A 118 -16.18 24.03 -16.66
CA LEU A 118 -17.01 25.20 -16.34
C LEU A 118 -16.68 26.43 -17.19
N TYR A 119 -15.45 26.54 -17.70
CA TYR A 119 -15.02 27.63 -18.58
C TYR A 119 -15.22 27.35 -20.08
N ALA A 120 -15.64 26.13 -20.45
CA ALA A 120 -15.83 25.70 -21.83
C ALA A 120 -17.29 25.77 -22.32
N VAL A 121 -18.19 26.44 -21.58
CA VAL A 121 -19.62 26.59 -21.89
C VAL A 121 -19.95 28.03 -22.29
#